data_AF-A0A9Q8Y2S0-F1
#
_entry.id   AF-A0A9Q8Y2S0-F1
#
_cell.length_a   1.000
_cell.length_b   1.000
_cell.length_c   1.000
_cell.angle_alpha   90.00
_cell.angle_beta   90.00
_cell.angle_gamma   90.00
#
_symmetry.space_group_name_H-M   'P 1'
#
loop_
_entity.id
_entity.type
_entity.pdbx_description
1 polymer ?
#
loop_
_entity_poly.entity_id
_entity_poly.type
_entity_poly.pdbx_seq_one_letter_code
_entity_poly.pdbx_strand_id
1 'polypeptide(L)'
;MEISIQSAIQEMLFDNKARGLSKNTIIFREKILKVFSVFLCQNDILNINEIKPIHVKQYLVNRLEYGYSETSVNAHLRDIRALFA
;
A
#
# COMPACT_ATOMS: atom_id res chain seq x y z
N MET A 1 12.46 15.30 6.02
CA MET A 1 11.03 15.67 6.08
C MET A 1 10.26 14.39 6.33
N GLU A 2 9.41 14.34 7.36
CA GLU A 2 8.54 13.19 7.61
C GLU A 2 7.33 13.29 6.68
N ILE A 3 7.14 12.29 5.84
CA ILE A 3 6.00 12.21 4.92
C ILE A 3 5.04 11.19 5.50
N SER A 4 3.81 11.63 5.81
CA SER A 4 2.77 10.73 6.29
C SER A 4 2.42 9.69 5.22
N ILE A 5 2.03 8.49 5.64
CA ILE A 5 1.61 7.43 4.71
C ILE A 5 0.46 7.90 3.81
N GLN A 6 -0.48 8.70 4.34
CA GLN A 6 -1.60 9.22 3.55
C GLN A 6 -1.13 10.20 2.47
N SER A 7 -0.19 11.09 2.81
CA SER A 7 0.40 12.02 1.86
C SER A 7 1.13 11.29 0.74
N ALA A 8 1.94 10.27 1.08
CA ALA A 8 2.64 9.44 0.10
C ALA A 8 1.68 8.69 -0.84
N ILE A 9 0.58 8.13 -0.31
CA ILE A 9 -0.43 7.47 -1.14
C ILE A 9 -1.07 8.48 -2.09
N GLN A 10 -1.43 9.67 -1.61
CA GLN A 10 -2.02 10.72 -2.46
C GLN A 10 -1.07 11.13 -3.58
N GLU A 11 0.19 11.39 -3.27
CA GLU A 11 1.24 11.73 -4.24
C GLU A 11 1.35 10.66 -5.33
N MET A 12 1.48 9.38 -4.95
CA MET A 12 1.54 8.26 -5.90
C MET A 12 0.27 8.15 -6.76
N LEU A 13 -0.93 8.41 -6.20
CA LEU A 13 -2.18 8.38 -6.98
C LEU A 13 -2.26 9.54 -7.98
N PHE A 14 -1.75 10.72 -7.64
CA PHE A 14 -1.61 11.84 -8.56
C PHE A 14 -0.62 11.53 -9.69
N ASP A 15 0.52 10.94 -9.37
CA ASP A 15 1.51 10.52 -10.38
C ASP A 15 0.94 9.46 -11.33
N ASN A 16 0.22 8.49 -10.79
CA ASN A 16 -0.47 7.49 -11.60
C ASN A 16 -1.48 8.12 -12.56
N LYS A 17 -2.23 9.12 -12.10
CA LYS A 17 -3.16 9.89 -12.94
C LYS A 17 -2.42 10.68 -14.02
N ALA A 18 -1.31 11.35 -13.68
CA ALA A 18 -0.50 12.11 -14.62
C ALA A 18 0.12 11.21 -15.71
N ARG A 19 0.48 9.98 -15.36
CA ARG A 19 1.00 8.95 -16.28
C ARG A 19 -0.07 8.26 -17.13
N GLY A 20 -1.34 8.62 -16.98
CA GLY A 20 -2.44 8.07 -17.78
C GLY A 20 -2.87 6.66 -17.38
N LEU A 21 -2.64 6.23 -16.13
CA LEU A 21 -3.17 4.95 -15.66
C LEU A 21 -4.72 4.97 -15.67
N SER A 22 -5.31 3.80 -15.92
CA SER A 22 -6.77 3.68 -15.94
C SER A 22 -7.38 4.04 -14.58
N LYS A 23 -8.58 4.64 -14.59
CA LYS A 23 -9.34 4.94 -13.36
C LYS A 23 -9.53 3.70 -12.49
N ASN A 24 -9.79 2.55 -13.10
CA ASN A 24 -9.96 1.28 -12.39
C ASN A 24 -8.69 0.85 -11.66
N THR A 25 -7.52 1.04 -12.29
CA THR A 25 -6.22 0.78 -11.66
C THR A 25 -5.98 1.70 -10.47
N ILE A 26 -6.28 3.00 -10.61
CA ILE A 26 -6.11 3.98 -9.53
C ILE A 26 -7.01 3.63 -8.34
N ILE A 27 -8.30 3.35 -8.60
CA ILE A 27 -9.27 2.94 -7.55
C ILE A 27 -8.84 1.65 -6.87
N PHE A 28 -8.36 0.67 -7.63
CA PHE A 28 -7.89 -0.61 -7.07
C PHE A 28 -6.67 -0.41 -6.16
N ARG A 29 -5.70 0.39 -6.60
CA ARG A 29 -4.51 0.75 -5.81
C ARG A 29 -4.87 1.49 -4.53
N GLU A 30 -5.74 2.51 -4.63
CA GLU A 30 -6.22 3.26 -3.47
C GLU A 30 -6.83 2.34 -2.42
N LYS A 31 -7.69 1.39 -2.83
CA LYS A 31 -8.29 0.42 -1.92
C LYS A 31 -7.24 -0.43 -1.19
N ILE A 32 -6.28 -0.97 -1.91
CA ILE A 32 -5.20 -1.80 -1.32
C ILE A 32 -4.37 -0.97 -0.35
N LEU A 33 -3.92 0.20 -0.79
CA LEU A 33 -3.04 1.05 0.01
C LEU A 33 -3.76 1.61 1.25
N LYS A 34 -5.07 1.85 1.17
CA LYS A 34 -5.88 2.20 2.33
C LYS A 34 -5.88 1.07 3.37
N VAL A 35 -6.12 -0.18 2.96
CA VAL A 35 -6.08 -1.34 3.88
C VAL A 35 -4.68 -1.52 4.46
N PHE A 36 -3.63 -1.35 3.66
CA PHE A 36 -2.25 -1.40 4.15
C PHE A 36 -1.94 -0.28 5.15
N SER A 37 -2.40 0.95 4.90
CA SER A 37 -2.21 2.08 5.83
C SER A 37 -2.90 1.87 7.17
N VAL A 38 -4.07 1.22 7.19
CA VAL A 38 -4.76 0.84 8.43
C VAL A 38 -3.91 -0.16 9.22
N PHE A 39 -3.35 -1.17 8.56
CA PHE A 39 -2.44 -2.12 9.21
C PHE A 39 -1.20 -1.43 9.78
N LEU A 40 -0.59 -0.50 9.04
CA LEU A 40 0.58 0.24 9.53
C LEU A 40 0.25 1.11 10.75
N CYS A 41 -0.90 1.80 10.72
CA CYS A 41 -1.38 2.61 11.84
C CYS A 41 -1.63 1.75 13.09
N GLN A 42 -2.18 0.54 12.94
CA GLN A 42 -2.37 -0.42 14.05
C GLN A 42 -1.05 -0.92 14.66
N ASN A 43 0.08 -0.72 13.97
CA ASN A 43 1.42 -1.09 14.42
C ASN A 43 2.28 0.15 14.71
N ASP A 44 1.64 1.31 14.96
CA ASP A 44 2.30 2.59 15.29
C ASP A 44 3.29 3.10 14.23
N ILE A 45 3.05 2.76 12.95
CA ILE A 45 3.85 3.22 11.81
C ILE A 45 3.03 4.29 11.08
N LEU A 46 3.46 5.55 11.16
CA LEU A 46 2.69 6.70 10.66
C LEU A 46 3.32 7.37 9.43
N ASN A 47 4.64 7.23 9.28
CA ASN A 47 5.42 7.86 8.23
C ASN A 47 5.99 6.82 7.26
N ILE A 48 6.15 7.21 5.99
CA ILE A 48 6.65 6.30 4.95
C ILE A 48 8.06 5.77 5.26
N ASN A 49 8.91 6.60 5.87
CA ASN A 49 10.30 6.27 6.20
C ASN A 49 10.42 5.25 7.34
N GLU A 50 9.35 5.04 8.12
CA GLU A 50 9.29 4.05 9.20
C GLU A 50 8.94 2.66 8.66
N ILE A 51 8.45 2.56 7.42
CA ILE A 51 8.08 1.29 6.82
C ILE A 51 9.34 0.48 6.51
N LYS A 52 9.47 -0.64 7.20
CA LYS A 52 10.53 -1.63 6.99
C LYS A 52 9.99 -2.81 6.18
N PRO A 53 10.86 -3.56 5.47
CA PRO A 53 10.45 -4.77 4.76
C PRO A 53 9.70 -5.80 5.62
N ILE A 54 9.98 -5.83 6.93
CA ILE A 54 9.28 -6.72 7.86
C ILE A 54 7.79 -6.37 8.00
N HIS A 55 7.42 -5.08 8.00
CA HIS A 55 6.02 -4.64 8.09
C HIS A 55 5.23 -5.07 6.85
N VAL A 56 5.85 -4.98 5.67
CA VAL A 56 5.24 -5.49 4.43
C VAL A 56 5.05 -7.01 4.51
N LYS A 57 6.05 -7.77 4.96
CA LYS A 57 5.94 -9.23 5.11
C LYS A 57 4.85 -9.61 6.13
N GLN A 58 4.81 -8.96 7.28
CA GLN A 58 3.79 -9.16 8.30
C GLN A 58 2.38 -8.89 7.75
N TYR A 59 2.21 -7.81 7.00
CA TYR A 59 0.95 -7.51 6.33
C TYR A 59 0.50 -8.63 5.38
N LEU A 60 1.42 -9.14 4.54
CA LEU A 60 1.09 -10.20 3.57
C LEU A 60 0.73 -11.53 4.27
N VAL A 61 1.48 -11.90 5.31
CA VAL A 61 1.18 -13.08 6.15
C VAL A 61 -0.20 -12.92 6.79
N ASN A 62 -0.48 -11.75 7.36
CA ASN A 62 -1.78 -11.45 7.94
C ASN A 62 -2.92 -11.56 6.91
N ARG A 63 -2.74 -11.10 5.65
CA ARG A 63 -3.75 -11.30 4.60
C ARG A 63 -3.98 -12.78 4.29
N LEU A 64 -2.94 -13.59 4.23
CA LEU A 64 -3.05 -15.04 4.03
C LEU A 64 -3.82 -15.70 5.19
N GLU A 65 -3.51 -15.33 6.43
CA GLU A 65 -4.21 -15.83 7.62
C GLU A 65 -5.69 -15.41 7.66
N TYR A 66 -6.04 -14.26 7.08
CA TYR A 66 -7.43 -13.82 6.87
C TYR A 66 -8.13 -14.52 5.69
N GLY A 67 -7.49 -15.47 5.02
CA GLY A 67 -8.09 -16.27 3.95
C GLY A 67 -8.03 -15.64 2.55
N TYR A 68 -7.19 -14.62 2.34
CA TYR A 68 -6.97 -14.07 1.00
C TYR A 68 -6.21 -15.09 0.14
N SER A 69 -6.58 -15.20 -1.14
CA SER A 69 -5.84 -16.04 -2.08
C SER A 69 -4.45 -15.48 -2.36
N GLU A 70 -3.50 -16.35 -2.71
CA GLU A 70 -2.14 -15.93 -3.08
C GLU A 70 -2.14 -14.90 -4.21
N THR A 71 -3.03 -15.05 -5.20
CA THR A 71 -3.21 -14.08 -6.29
C THR A 71 -3.60 -12.70 -5.76
N SER A 72 -4.49 -12.63 -4.77
CA SER A 72 -4.89 -11.37 -4.14
C SER A 72 -3.74 -10.77 -3.34
N VAL A 73 -3.03 -11.58 -2.54
CA VAL A 73 -1.88 -11.13 -1.75
C VAL A 73 -0.74 -10.63 -2.67
N ASN A 74 -0.51 -11.27 -3.81
CA ASN A 74 0.45 -10.81 -4.81
C ASN A 74 0.04 -9.48 -5.46
N ALA A 75 -1.27 -9.25 -5.67
CA ALA A 75 -1.76 -7.94 -6.12
C ALA A 75 -1.48 -6.86 -5.07
N HIS A 76 -1.70 -7.16 -3.79
CA HIS A 76 -1.35 -6.26 -2.69
C HIS A 76 0.14 -5.94 -2.67
N LEU A 77 1.02 -6.94 -2.75
CA LEU A 77 2.47 -6.73 -2.79
C LEU A 77 2.90 -5.84 -3.96
N ARG A 78 2.34 -6.06 -5.16
CA ARG A 78 2.66 -5.24 -6.34
C ARG A 78 2.31 -3.77 -6.12
N ASP A 79 1.13 -3.49 -5.58
CA ASP A 79 0.67 -2.12 -5.38
C ASP A 79 1.35 -1.45 -4.18
N ILE A 80 1.72 -2.20 -3.14
CA ILE A 80 2.59 -1.72 -2.05
C ILE A 80 3.97 -1.36 -2.59
N ARG A 81 4.56 -2.18 -3.47
CA ARG A 81 5.87 -1.84 -4.10
C ARG A 81 5.80 -0.56 -4.92
N ALA A 82 4.68 -0.28 -5.57
CA ALA A 82 4.49 0.94 -6.34
C ALA A 82 4.50 2.21 -5.47
N LEU A 83 4.28 2.10 -4.15
CA LEU A 83 4.38 3.22 -3.21
C LEU A 83 5.84 3.68 -2.97
N PHE A 84 6.82 2.82 -3.26
CA PHE A 84 8.25 3.07 -3.02
C PHE A 84 9.07 3.24 -4.31
N ALA A 85 8.41 3.28 -5.47
CA ALA A 85 9.04 3.33 -6.79
C ALA A 85 8.96 4.73 -7.38
#